data_AF-A0A7W6NAW4-F1
#
_entry.id   AF-A0A7W6NAW4-F1
#
_cell.length_a   1.000
_cell.length_b   1.000
_cell.length_c   1.000
_cell.angle_alpha   90.00
_cell.angle_beta   90.00
_cell.angle_gamma   90.00
#
_symmetry.space_group_name_H-M   'P 1'
#
loop_
_entity.id
_entity.type
_entity.pdbx_description
1 polymer ?
#
loop_
_entity_poly.entity_id
_entity_poly.type
_entity_poly.pdbx_seq_one_letter_code
_entity_poly.pdbx_strand_id
1 'polypeptide(L)' 'MMERLVEQALSELAPLLSGRPEFKTAFNIDPAHFVQQGFLDALDQIVAQAGWPNTRIVLEQPSATPFLT' A
#
# COMPACT_ATOMS: atom_id res chain seq x y z
N MET A 1 -0.66 -12.68 4.41
CA MET A 1 0.77 -12.62 3.96
C MET A 1 1.09 -11.26 3.35
N MET A 2 0.19 -10.67 2.55
CA MET A 2 0.35 -9.31 2.03
C MET A 2 0.32 -8.23 3.12
N GLU A 3 -0.52 -8.37 4.15
CA GLU A 3 -0.59 -7.40 5.27
C GLU A 3 0.77 -7.19 5.95
N ARG A 4 1.53 -8.28 6.15
CA ARG A 4 2.89 -8.23 6.72
C ARG A 4 3.89 -7.50 5.83
N LEU A 5 3.73 -7.60 4.50
CA LEU A 5 4.60 -6.88 3.55
C LEU A 5 4.32 -5.39 3.57
N VAL A 6 3.05 -4.99 3.65
CA VAL A 6 2.66 -3.57 3.77
C VAL A 6 3.17 -2.99 5.09
N GLU A 7 2.93 -3.69 6.20
CA GLU A 7 3.41 -3.28 7.54
C GLU A 7 4.94 -3.10 7.58
N GLN A 8 5.68 -4.09 7.05
CA GLN A 8 7.14 -4.03 7.00
C GLN A 8 7.63 -2.87 6.13
N ALA A 9 7.06 -2.71 4.93
CA ALA A 9 7.45 -1.61 4.03
C ALA A 9 7.19 -0.23 4.65
N LEU A 10 6.04 -0.04 5.31
CA LEU A 10 5.74 1.22 5.98
C LEU A 10 6.68 1.50 7.14
N SER A 11 7.07 0.46 7.89
CA SER A 11 8.02 0.57 9.00
C SER A 11 9.42 0.95 8.52
N GLU A 12 9.88 0.35 7.42
CA GLU A 12 11.19 0.64 6.82
C GLU A 12 11.23 2.03 6.16
N LEU A 13 10.13 2.45 5.53
CA LEU A 13 10.03 3.74 4.85
C LEU A 13 9.79 4.92 5.80
N ALA A 14 9.16 4.69 6.97
CA ALA A 14 8.82 5.74 7.93
C ALA A 14 10.00 6.64 8.31
N PRO A 15 11.18 6.12 8.72
CA PRO A 15 12.31 6.98 9.05
C PRO A 15 12.83 7.77 7.84
N LEU A 16 12.80 7.17 6.64
CA LEU A 16 13.31 7.79 5.40
C LEU A 16 12.43 8.94 4.91
N LEU A 17 11.13 8.89 5.20
CA LEU A 17 10.13 9.84 4.68
C LEU A 17 9.57 10.78 5.76
N SER A 18 10.04 10.66 7.00
CA SER A 18 9.63 11.49 8.16
C SER A 18 9.70 13.01 7.90
N GLY A 19 10.69 13.48 7.14
CA GLY A 19 10.87 14.89 6.78
C GLY A 19 10.40 15.27 5.36
N ARG A 20 9.73 14.35 4.65
CA ARG A 20 9.40 14.49 3.23
C ARG A 20 7.90 14.31 2.99
N PRO A 21 7.06 15.27 3.43
CA PRO A 21 5.62 15.13 3.40
C PRO A 21 4.99 15.02 2.01
N GLU A 22 5.73 15.42 0.98
CA GLU A 22 5.36 15.38 -0.43
C GLU A 22 5.49 14.00 -1.07
N PHE A 23 6.24 13.09 -0.46
CA PHE A 23 6.45 11.75 -0.99
C PHE A 23 5.27 10.83 -0.67
N LYS A 24 4.87 10.04 -1.67
CA LYS A 24 3.84 9.01 -1.57
C LYS A 24 4.46 7.64 -1.77
N THR A 25 3.91 6.63 -1.11
CA THR A 25 4.28 5.23 -1.24
C THR A 25 3.22 4.52 -2.07
N ALA A 26 3.63 3.90 -3.17
CA ALA A 26 2.76 3.11 -4.02
C ALA A 26 2.93 1.61 -3.74
N PHE A 27 1.82 0.91 -3.53
CA PHE A 27 1.79 -0.55 -3.38
C PHE A 27 1.10 -1.17 -4.58
N ASN A 28 1.79 -2.06 -5.26
CA ASN A 28 1.20 -2.90 -6.29
C ASN A 28 0.42 -4.04 -5.62
N ILE A 29 -0.88 -4.08 -5.85
CA ILE A 29 -1.79 -5.06 -5.23
C ILE A 29 -2.41 -5.91 -6.33
N ASP A 30 -2.36 -7.23 -6.14
CA ASP A 30 -3.08 -8.17 -7.00
C ASP A 30 -4.60 -7.88 -6.97
N PRO A 31 -5.28 -7.77 -8.13
CA PRO A 31 -6.70 -7.52 -8.21
C PRO A 31 -7.57 -8.44 -7.33
N ALA A 32 -7.13 -9.68 -7.10
CA ALA A 32 -7.83 -10.67 -6.29
C ALA A 32 -7.98 -10.25 -4.81
N HIS A 33 -7.21 -9.29 -4.32
CA HIS A 33 -7.35 -8.77 -2.96
C HIS A 33 -8.50 -7.76 -2.83
N PHE A 34 -8.88 -7.03 -3.89
CA PHE A 34 -9.97 -6.07 -3.81
C PHE A 34 -11.35 -6.72 -3.69
N VAL A 35 -11.49 -8.00 -4.04
CA VAL A 35 -12.74 -8.77 -3.87
C VAL A 35 -12.85 -9.41 -2.48
N GLN A 36 -11.79 -9.36 -1.67
CA GLN A 36 -11.82 -9.91 -0.32
C GLN A 36 -12.50 -8.92 0.64
N GLN A 37 -13.58 -9.37 1.29
CA GLN A 37 -14.28 -8.56 2.27
C GLN A 37 -13.36 -8.19 3.44
N GLY A 38 -13.35 -6.91 3.83
CA GLY A 38 -12.51 -6.39 4.92
C GLY A 38 -11.05 -6.10 4.53
N PHE A 39 -10.66 -6.31 3.27
CA PHE A 39 -9.29 -6.02 2.83
C PHE A 39 -8.91 -4.55 2.99
N LEU A 40 -9.77 -3.64 2.52
CA LEU A 40 -9.53 -2.20 2.64
C LEU A 40 -9.50 -1.74 4.10
N ASP A 41 -10.36 -2.30 4.95
CA ASP A 41 -10.38 -2.00 6.39
C ASP A 41 -9.10 -2.47 7.08
N ALA A 42 -8.59 -3.66 6.74
CA ALA A 42 -7.33 -4.17 7.25
C ALA A 42 -6.14 -3.30 6.82
N LEU A 43 -6.14 -2.86 5.55
CA LEU A 43 -5.10 -1.97 5.04
C LEU A 43 -5.12 -0.59 5.72
N ASP A 44 -6.31 -0.03 5.94
CA ASP A 44 -6.49 1.23 6.68
C ASP A 44 -5.93 1.12 8.10
N GLN A 45 -6.22 0.01 8.80
CA GLN A 45 -5.66 -0.25 10.13
C GLN A 45 -4.14 -0.33 10.13
N ILE A 46 -3.54 -1.01 9.16
CA ILE A 46 -2.08 -1.13 9.06
C ILE A 46 -1.43 0.24 8.82
N VAL A 47 -1.99 1.03 7.91
CA VAL A 47 -1.49 2.38 7.60
C VAL A 47 -1.60 3.30 8.82
N ALA A 48 -2.72 3.25 9.54
CA ALA A 48 -2.93 4.01 10.77
C ALA A 48 -1.96 3.59 11.89
N GLN A 49 -1.77 2.27 12.09
CA GLN A 49 -0.83 1.74 13.09
C GLN A 49 0.62 2.12 12.81
N ALA A 50 1.00 2.19 11.53
CA ALA A 50 2.32 2.65 11.12
C ALA A 50 2.50 4.18 11.28
N GLY A 51 1.44 4.93 11.65
CA GLY A 51 1.47 6.38 11.82
C GLY A 51 1.48 7.15 10.49
N TRP A 52 1.08 6.51 9.38
CA TRP A 52 1.04 7.13 8.07
C TRP A 52 -0.33 7.77 7.79
N PRO A 53 -0.38 8.96 7.19
CA PRO A 53 -1.63 9.47 6.66
C PRO A 53 -2.01 8.72 5.38
N ASN A 54 -3.26 8.29 5.28
CA ASN A 54 -3.78 7.55 4.11
C ASN A 54 -3.57 8.29 2.78
N THR A 55 -3.49 9.63 2.80
CA THR A 55 -3.22 10.46 1.62
C THR A 55 -1.83 10.27 1.01
N ARG A 56 -0.93 9.58 1.73
CA ARG A 56 0.41 9.22 1.25
C ARG A 56 0.49 7.80 0.69
N ILE A 57 -0.58 7.03 0.76
CA ILE A 57 -0.60 5.65 0.26
C ILE A 57 -1.38 5.61 -1.05
N VAL A 58 -0.77 5.05 -2.08
CA VAL A 58 -1.39 4.83 -3.39
C VAL A 58 -1.45 3.33 -3.63
N LEU A 59 -2.62 2.83 -4.00
CA LEU A 59 -2.80 1.44 -4.39
C LEU A 59 -2.80 1.37 -5.92
N GLU A 60 -1.83 0.65 -6.47
CA GLU A 60 -1.70 0.43 -7.90
C GLU A 60 -2.22 -0.96 -8.25
N GLN A 61 -3.15 -1.02 -9.20
CA GLN A 61 -3.56 -2.27 -9.81
C GLN A 61 -2.76 -2.42 -11.11
N PRO A 62 -1.97 -3.49 -11.28
CA PRO A 62 -1.34 -3.73 -12.56
C PRO A 62 -2.45 -3.85 -13.61
N SER A 63 -2.52 -2.88 -14.52
CA SER A 63 -3.37 -3.01 -15.70
C SER A 63 -2.86 -4.24 -16.43
N ALA A 64 -3.73 -5.22 -16.71
CA ALA A 64 -3.35 -6.35 -17.55
C ALA A 64 -2.70 -5.77 -18.81
N THR A 65 -1.38 -5.89 -18.90
CA THR A 65 -0.64 -5.41 -20.05
C THR A 65 -1.13 -6.30 -21.18
N PRO A 66 -1.82 -5.79 -22.22
CA PRO A 66 -2.00 -6.62 -23.40
C PRO A 66 -0.59 -6.84 -23.92
N PHE A 67 -0.08 -8.06 -23.74
CA PHE A 67 1.08 -8.49 -24.49
C PHE A 67 0.70 -8.26 -25.96
N LEU A 68 1.37 -7.31 -26.61
CA LEU A 68 1.34 -7.16 -28.06
C LEU A 68 1.99 -8.42 -28.62
N THR A 69 1.17 -9.42 -28.93
CA THR A 69 1.49 -10.55 -29.82
C THR A 69 1.00 -10.24 -31.22
#